data_AF-A0A916SZK1-F1
#
_entry.id   AF-A0A916SZK1-F1
#
_cell.length_a   1.000
_cell.length_b   1.000
_cell.length_c   1.000
_cell.angle_alpha   90.00
_cell.angle_beta   90.00
_cell.angle_gamma   90.00
#
_symmetry.space_group_name_H-M   'P 1'
#
loop_
_entity.id
_entity.type
_entity.pdbx_description
1 polymer ?
#
loop_
_entity_poly.entity_id
_entity_poly.type
_entity_poly.pdbx_seq_one_letter_code
_entity_poly.pdbx_strand_id
1 'polypeptide(L)'
;MPIADYWRVLRTSSYWTDLAAGMPTPTSVEEVDIDDGIVDVTLVHTIPEANLPSVVTKIRPGDLLITRTISWRNAVGSLDGEFTATVQGAPASAEGTATVHNSGEGSVEELSGKASVGIPFLGSKIEAMIVENLDELFDSEARVTDEWYTEHRSELAG
;
A
#
# COMPACT_ATOMS: atom_id res chain seq x y z
N MET A 1 15.87 6.17 -3.85
CA MET A 1 17.11 5.39 -3.54
C MET A 1 17.55 4.54 -4.74
N PRO A 2 18.75 3.92 -4.79
CA PRO A 2 19.09 2.90 -5.80
C PRO A 2 18.17 1.67 -5.73
N ILE A 3 17.87 1.02 -6.87
CA ILE A 3 16.93 -0.13 -6.91
C ILE A 3 17.36 -1.31 -6.04
N ALA A 4 18.67 -1.55 -5.90
CA ALA A 4 19.21 -2.60 -5.05
C ALA A 4 18.92 -2.32 -3.57
N ASP A 5 18.94 -1.05 -3.16
CA ASP A 5 18.60 -0.64 -1.80
C ASP A 5 17.08 -0.70 -1.59
N TYR A 6 16.29 -0.31 -2.59
CA TYR A 6 14.83 -0.49 -2.55
C TYR A 6 14.47 -1.96 -2.28
N TRP A 7 15.11 -2.91 -2.98
CA TRP A 7 14.90 -4.33 -2.73
C TRP A 7 15.29 -4.77 -1.31
N ARG A 8 16.37 -4.20 -0.74
CA ARG A 8 16.76 -4.48 0.65
C ARG A 8 15.72 -3.94 1.64
N VAL A 9 15.17 -2.74 1.39
CA VAL A 9 14.09 -2.15 2.19
C VAL A 9 12.88 -3.08 2.21
N LEU A 10 12.38 -3.47 1.03
CA LEU A 10 11.22 -4.37 0.91
C LEU A 10 11.42 -5.70 1.63
N ARG A 11 12.64 -6.23 1.65
CA ARG A 11 13.00 -7.48 2.33
C ARG A 11 13.28 -7.34 3.83
N THR A 12 13.02 -6.18 4.43
CA THR A 12 13.24 -5.96 5.85
C THR A 12 11.90 -5.99 6.59
N SER A 13 11.70 -6.95 7.49
CA SER A 13 10.41 -7.08 8.19
C SER A 13 10.04 -5.86 9.04
N SER A 14 11.02 -5.19 9.65
CA SER A 14 10.75 -3.98 10.45
C SER A 14 10.27 -2.81 9.59
N TYR A 15 10.74 -2.70 8.33
CA TYR A 15 10.27 -1.68 7.39
C TYR A 15 8.75 -1.73 7.23
N TRP A 16 8.13 -2.92 7.10
CA TRP A 16 6.67 -3.03 6.97
C TRP A 16 5.92 -2.59 8.22
N THR A 17 6.50 -2.79 9.40
CA THR A 17 5.91 -2.31 10.66
C THR A 17 5.95 -0.78 10.73
N ASP A 18 7.08 -0.19 10.36
CA ASP A 18 7.26 1.26 10.34
C ASP A 18 6.42 1.92 9.24
N LEU A 19 6.30 1.26 8.08
CA LEU A 19 5.42 1.64 6.99
C LEU A 19 3.97 1.74 7.47
N ALA A 20 3.46 0.69 8.12
CA ALA A 20 2.11 0.66 8.66
C ALA A 20 1.88 1.77 9.71
N ALA A 21 2.87 2.04 10.57
CA ALA A 21 2.79 3.11 11.55
C ALA A 21 2.80 4.52 10.93
N GLY A 22 3.39 4.68 9.75
CA GLY A 22 3.47 5.94 9.01
C GLY A 22 2.30 6.22 8.05
N MET A 23 1.31 5.32 7.96
CA MET A 23 0.15 5.47 7.08
C MET A 23 -0.85 6.53 7.58
N PRO A 24 -1.60 7.19 6.68
CA PRO A 24 -2.62 8.19 7.05
C PRO A 24 -3.83 7.57 7.77
N THR A 25 -4.03 6.26 7.64
CA THR A 25 -5.06 5.50 8.34
C THR A 25 -4.41 4.49 9.28
N PRO A 26 -5.02 4.22 10.46
CA PRO A 26 -4.56 3.16 11.34
C PRO A 26 -4.39 1.86 10.56
N THR A 27 -3.18 1.33 10.54
CA THR A 27 -2.81 0.16 9.75
C THR A 27 -2.06 -0.83 10.63
N SER A 28 -2.42 -2.11 10.56
CA SER A 28 -1.68 -3.22 11.18
C SER A 28 -1.03 -4.09 10.12
N VAL A 29 0.10 -4.68 10.48
CA VAL A 29 0.75 -5.75 9.73
C VAL A 29 0.22 -7.07 10.27
N GLU A 30 -0.43 -7.86 9.43
CA GLU A 30 -0.93 -9.19 9.81
C GLU A 30 0.09 -10.27 9.51
N GLU A 31 0.77 -10.17 8.37
CA GLU A 31 1.76 -11.15 7.92
C GLU A 31 2.82 -10.48 7.06
N VAL A 32 4.06 -10.90 7.23
CA VAL A 32 5.20 -10.59 6.35
C VAL A 32 5.94 -11.91 6.13
N ASP A 33 5.90 -12.40 4.90
CA ASP A 33 6.68 -13.55 4.47
C ASP A 33 7.75 -13.08 3.47
N ILE A 34 8.99 -13.44 3.76
CA ILE A 34 10.15 -13.05 2.95
C ILE A 34 10.89 -14.32 2.60
N ASP A 35 10.82 -14.69 1.32
CA ASP A 35 11.54 -15.81 0.74
C ASP A 35 12.59 -15.32 -0.26
N ASP A 36 13.34 -16.25 -0.86
CA ASP A 36 14.34 -15.94 -1.86
C ASP A 36 13.69 -15.46 -3.18
N GLY A 37 13.56 -14.14 -3.29
CA GLY A 37 13.09 -13.47 -4.50
C GLY A 37 11.64 -12.98 -4.45
N ILE A 38 10.90 -13.28 -3.37
CA ILE A 38 9.51 -12.84 -3.17
C ILE A 38 9.34 -12.26 -1.77
N VAL A 39 8.60 -11.16 -1.66
CA VAL A 39 8.12 -10.59 -0.40
C VAL A 39 6.61 -10.50 -0.47
N ASP A 40 5.92 -11.22 0.41
CA ASP A 40 4.46 -11.21 0.53
C ASP A 40 4.05 -10.57 1.86
N VAL A 41 3.11 -9.63 1.81
CA VAL A 41 2.69 -8.84 2.98
C VAL A 41 1.17 -8.74 3.00
N THR A 42 0.61 -8.94 4.19
CA THR A 42 -0.80 -8.66 4.46
C THR A 42 -0.91 -7.52 5.47
N LEU A 43 -1.59 -6.45 5.06
CA LEU A 43 -1.92 -5.29 5.88
C LEU A 43 -3.43 -5.22 6.11
N VAL A 44 -3.84 -4.69 7.26
CA VAL A 44 -5.23 -4.30 7.51
C VAL A 44 -5.29 -2.81 7.79
N HIS A 45 -5.94 -2.08 6.90
CA HIS A 45 -6.25 -0.67 7.09
C HIS A 45 -7.61 -0.52 7.77
N THR A 46 -7.70 0.35 8.76
CA THR A 46 -8.94 0.69 9.46
C THR A 46 -9.34 2.11 9.12
N ILE A 47 -10.52 2.28 8.52
CA ILE A 47 -11.14 3.60 8.36
C ILE A 47 -12.24 3.74 9.42
N PRO A 48 -12.06 4.62 10.43
CA PRO A 48 -13.05 4.82 11.47
C PRO A 48 -14.40 5.24 10.91
N GLU A 49 -15.50 4.76 11.49
CA GLU A 49 -16.87 5.07 11.04
C GLU A 49 -17.12 6.58 10.93
N ALA A 50 -16.57 7.35 11.88
CA ALA A 50 -16.69 8.80 11.93
C ALA A 50 -16.10 9.52 10.70
N ASN A 51 -15.19 8.86 9.98
CA ASN A 51 -14.54 9.40 8.78
C ASN A 51 -15.27 8.96 7.50
N LEU A 52 -16.31 8.12 7.60
CA LEU A 52 -17.03 7.59 6.45
C LEU A 52 -18.18 8.51 6.01
N PRO A 53 -18.44 8.60 4.70
CA PRO A 53 -19.66 9.23 4.20
C PRO A 53 -20.90 8.56 4.77
N SER A 54 -21.93 9.35 5.12
CA SER A 54 -23.17 8.83 5.72
C SER A 54 -23.91 7.79 4.86
N VAL A 55 -23.70 7.77 3.54
CA VAL A 55 -24.27 6.73 2.67
C VAL A 55 -23.60 5.37 2.89
N VAL A 56 -22.30 5.36 3.21
CA VAL A 56 -21.54 4.14 3.51
C VAL A 56 -21.97 3.59 4.86
N THR A 57 -22.03 4.45 5.89
CA THR A 57 -22.42 4.01 7.25
C THR A 57 -23.87 3.52 7.34
N LYS A 58 -24.77 4.03 6.49
CA LYS A 58 -26.14 3.50 6.37
C LYS A 58 -26.20 2.07 5.81
N ILE A 59 -25.28 1.71 4.92
CA ILE A 59 -25.23 0.38 4.30
C ILE A 59 -24.51 -0.59 5.25
N ARG A 60 -23.40 -0.13 5.82
CA ARG A 60 -22.54 -0.94 6.68
C ARG A 60 -22.02 -0.09 7.86
N PRO A 61 -22.73 -0.10 9.01
CA PRO A 61 -22.32 0.60 10.22
C PRO A 61 -20.97 0.08 10.76
N GLY A 62 -20.28 0.92 11.51
CA GLY A 62 -18.98 0.61 12.11
C GLY A 62 -17.78 0.91 11.21
N ASP A 63 -16.59 0.65 11.73
CA ASP A 63 -15.30 0.90 11.07
C ASP A 63 -15.11 0.01 9.83
N LEU A 64 -14.58 0.55 8.74
CA LEU A 64 -14.22 -0.26 7.55
C LEU A 64 -12.87 -0.90 7.81
N LEU A 65 -12.81 -2.21 7.66
CA LEU A 65 -11.57 -2.97 7.65
C LEU A 65 -11.26 -3.35 6.21
N ILE A 66 -10.06 -2.99 5.75
CA ILE A 66 -9.59 -3.24 4.39
C ILE A 66 -8.35 -4.12 4.48
N THR A 67 -8.46 -5.37 4.04
CA THR A 67 -7.31 -6.26 3.92
C THR A 67 -6.61 -5.98 2.61
N ARG A 68 -5.37 -5.50 2.65
CA ARG A 68 -4.50 -5.30 1.49
C ARG A 68 -3.40 -6.37 1.48
N THR A 69 -3.29 -7.10 0.38
CA THR A 69 -2.16 -8.01 0.13
C THR A 69 -1.21 -7.36 -0.86
N ILE A 70 0.09 -7.47 -0.62
CA ILE A 70 1.16 -6.94 -1.49
C ILE A 70 2.13 -8.09 -1.76
N SER A 71 2.53 -8.27 -3.02
CA SER A 71 3.53 -9.25 -3.43
C SER A 71 4.58 -8.54 -4.28
N TRP A 72 5.85 -8.56 -3.85
CA TRP A 72 6.97 -7.99 -4.59
C TRP A 72 7.90 -9.09 -5.07
N ARG A 73 8.40 -8.95 -6.30
CA ARG A 73 9.35 -9.89 -6.92
C ARG A 73 10.54 -9.14 -7.50
N ASN A 74 11.71 -9.74 -7.39
CA ASN A 74 12.91 -9.23 -8.06
C ASN A 74 12.98 -9.79 -9.49
N ALA A 75 12.78 -8.92 -10.47
CA ALA A 75 12.87 -9.26 -11.89
C ALA A 75 14.21 -8.78 -12.48
N VAL A 76 14.51 -9.18 -13.71
CA VAL A 76 15.76 -8.79 -14.37
C VAL A 76 15.71 -7.30 -14.74
N GLY A 77 16.27 -6.45 -13.87
CA GLY A 77 16.38 -5.01 -14.09
C GLY A 77 15.22 -4.17 -13.55
N SER A 78 14.23 -4.79 -12.89
CA SER A 78 13.12 -4.12 -12.19
C SER A 78 12.75 -4.86 -10.91
N LEU A 79 11.97 -4.21 -10.06
CA LEU A 79 11.19 -4.87 -9.02
C LEU A 79 9.72 -4.77 -9.44
N ASP A 80 9.02 -5.88 -9.43
CA ASP A 80 7.63 -5.95 -9.88
C ASP A 80 6.74 -6.28 -8.68
N GLY A 81 5.77 -5.42 -8.42
CA GLY A 81 4.83 -5.50 -7.32
C GLY A 81 3.40 -5.72 -7.83
N GLU A 82 2.61 -6.46 -7.07
CA GLU A 82 1.17 -6.61 -7.25
C GLU A 82 0.48 -6.35 -5.91
N PHE A 83 -0.69 -5.70 -5.94
CA PHE A 83 -1.50 -5.57 -4.74
C PHE A 83 -2.97 -5.85 -5.02
N THR A 84 -3.65 -6.38 -4.00
CA THR A 84 -5.11 -6.44 -3.95
C THR A 84 -5.60 -5.88 -2.63
N ALA A 85 -6.81 -5.33 -2.62
CA ALA A 85 -7.47 -4.88 -1.40
C ALA A 85 -8.94 -5.30 -1.41
N THR A 86 -9.45 -5.76 -0.28
CA THR A 86 -10.87 -6.14 -0.11
C THR A 86 -11.44 -5.53 1.15
N VAL A 87 -12.69 -5.05 1.06
CA VAL A 87 -13.37 -4.39 2.18
C VAL A 87 -14.28 -5.39 2.90
N GLN A 88 -14.06 -5.59 4.19
CA GLN A 88 -14.86 -6.53 4.98
C GLN A 88 -16.33 -6.08 5.07
N GLY A 89 -17.23 -6.93 4.59
CA GLY A 89 -18.67 -6.71 4.66
C GLY A 89 -19.23 -5.69 3.67
N ALA A 90 -18.43 -5.25 2.68
CA ALA A 90 -18.89 -4.38 1.59
C ALA A 90 -18.42 -4.92 0.23
N PRO A 91 -19.21 -4.74 -0.85
CA PRO A 91 -18.82 -5.15 -2.19
C PRO A 91 -17.82 -4.15 -2.79
N ALA A 92 -16.64 -3.99 -2.20
CA ALA A 92 -15.62 -3.06 -2.65
C ALA A 92 -14.24 -3.73 -2.65
N SER A 93 -13.45 -3.46 -3.69
CA SER A 93 -12.09 -3.96 -3.85
C SER A 93 -11.20 -2.99 -4.62
N ALA A 94 -9.89 -3.18 -4.52
CA ALA A 94 -8.91 -2.56 -5.41
C ALA A 94 -7.88 -3.59 -5.83
N GLU A 95 -7.28 -3.39 -7.00
CA GLU A 95 -6.16 -4.20 -7.48
C GLU A 95 -5.24 -3.35 -8.35
N GLY A 96 -3.96 -3.69 -8.39
CA GLY A 96 -2.98 -2.98 -9.19
C GLY A 96 -1.60 -3.61 -9.19
N THR A 97 -0.71 -2.96 -9.91
CA THR A 97 0.69 -3.33 -10.09
C THR A 97 1.59 -2.14 -9.78
N ALA A 98 2.79 -2.42 -9.30
CA ALA A 98 3.87 -1.46 -9.15
C ALA A 98 5.10 -1.95 -9.91
N THR A 99 5.86 -1.06 -10.52
CA THR A 99 7.15 -1.40 -11.12
C THR A 99 8.19 -0.38 -10.70
N VAL A 100 9.24 -0.85 -10.05
CA VAL A 100 10.41 -0.04 -9.70
C VAL A 100 11.51 -0.30 -10.72
N HIS A 101 12.03 0.75 -11.34
CA HIS A 101 13.12 0.64 -12.31
C HIS A 101 14.18 1.73 -12.08
N ASN A 102 15.38 1.52 -12.62
CA ASN A 102 16.49 2.45 -12.46
C ASN A 102 16.21 3.79 -13.13
N SER A 103 16.55 4.89 -12.45
CA SER A 103 16.49 6.25 -13.00
C SER A 103 17.64 7.09 -12.44
N GLY A 104 18.63 7.37 -13.27
CA GLY A 104 19.85 8.09 -12.86
C GLY A 104 20.61 7.34 -11.76
N GLU A 105 20.87 8.03 -10.64
CA GLU A 105 21.50 7.45 -9.44
C GLU A 105 20.51 6.76 -8.49
N GLY A 106 19.21 6.77 -8.81
CA GLY A 106 18.16 6.20 -7.99
C GLY A 106 17.21 5.28 -8.78
N SER A 107 15.97 5.25 -8.34
CA SER A 107 14.88 4.50 -8.94
C SER A 107 13.62 5.34 -9.01
N VAL A 108 12.72 4.95 -9.90
CA VAL A 108 11.35 5.45 -9.99
C VAL A 108 10.41 4.27 -9.81
N GLU A 109 9.36 4.48 -9.02
CA GLU A 109 8.23 3.56 -8.89
C GLU A 109 7.06 4.06 -9.72
N GLU A 110 6.51 3.19 -10.56
CA GLU A 110 5.29 3.44 -11.32
C GLU A 110 4.18 2.53 -10.80
N LEU A 111 3.07 3.13 -10.35
CA LEU A 111 1.91 2.41 -9.84
C LEU A 111 0.72 2.55 -10.80
N SER A 112 0.03 1.44 -11.06
CA SER A 112 -1.20 1.42 -11.84
C SER A 112 -2.22 0.51 -11.18
N GLY A 113 -3.46 0.95 -11.08
CA GLY A 113 -4.50 0.16 -10.45
C GLY A 113 -5.90 0.68 -10.70
N LYS A 114 -6.88 -0.03 -10.14
CA LYS A 114 -8.29 0.34 -10.19
C LYS A 114 -8.97 -0.03 -8.89
N ALA A 115 -9.95 0.78 -8.49
CA ALA A 115 -10.89 0.47 -7.43
C ALA A 115 -12.26 0.13 -8.04
N SER A 116 -12.95 -0.84 -7.45
CA SER A 116 -14.29 -1.28 -7.84
C SER A 116 -15.22 -1.22 -6.64
N VAL A 117 -16.37 -0.57 -6.78
CA VAL A 117 -17.38 -0.50 -5.72
C VAL A 117 -18.75 -0.87 -6.26
N GLY A 118 -19.32 -1.94 -5.71
CA GLY A 118 -20.64 -2.48 -6.05
C GLY A 118 -21.80 -1.82 -5.29
N ILE A 119 -21.65 -0.57 -4.84
CA ILE A 119 -22.70 0.17 -4.14
C ILE A 119 -23.50 0.99 -5.17
N PRO A 120 -24.80 0.70 -5.40
CA PRO A 120 -25.61 1.49 -6.31
C PRO A 120 -25.68 2.95 -5.89
N PHE A 121 -25.60 3.86 -6.86
CA PHE A 121 -25.71 5.31 -6.66
C PHE A 121 -24.66 5.93 -5.74
N LEU A 122 -23.48 5.32 -5.59
CA LEU A 122 -22.37 5.85 -4.78
C LEU A 122 -21.99 7.29 -5.17
N GLY A 123 -22.17 7.64 -6.45
CA GLY A 123 -22.09 9.01 -6.95
C GLY A 123 -20.65 9.48 -7.16
N SER A 124 -20.45 10.33 -8.16
CA SER A 124 -19.12 10.74 -8.63
C SER A 124 -18.26 11.44 -7.57
N LYS A 125 -18.87 12.09 -6.58
CA LYS A 125 -18.13 12.72 -5.48
C LYS A 125 -17.45 11.70 -4.58
N ILE A 126 -18.09 10.56 -4.33
CA ILE A 126 -17.50 9.50 -3.50
C ILE A 126 -16.43 8.76 -4.30
N GLU A 127 -16.66 8.54 -5.59
CA GLU A 127 -15.63 7.98 -6.49
C GLU A 127 -14.36 8.84 -6.49
N ALA A 128 -14.50 10.17 -6.65
CA ALA A 128 -13.35 11.10 -6.58
C ALA A 128 -12.64 11.03 -5.22
N MET A 129 -13.39 11.01 -4.12
CA MET A 129 -12.82 10.88 -2.78
C MET A 129 -12.05 9.57 -2.60
N ILE A 130 -12.49 8.46 -3.17
CA ILE A 130 -11.75 7.18 -3.12
C ILE A 130 -10.40 7.32 -3.84
N VAL A 131 -10.39 7.93 -5.03
CA VAL A 131 -9.16 8.15 -5.80
C VAL A 131 -8.20 9.05 -5.03
N GLU A 132 -8.67 10.18 -4.51
CA GLU A 132 -7.85 11.12 -3.72
C GLU A 132 -7.23 10.44 -2.48
N ASN A 133 -7.98 9.59 -1.77
CA ASN A 133 -7.44 8.85 -0.61
C ASN A 133 -6.41 7.78 -1.02
N LEU A 134 -6.55 7.17 -2.20
CA LEU A 134 -5.56 6.22 -2.70
C LEU A 134 -4.27 6.94 -3.11
N ASP A 135 -4.38 8.11 -3.75
CA ASP A 135 -3.23 8.95 -4.08
C ASP A 135 -2.48 9.36 -2.81
N GLU A 136 -3.19 9.86 -1.78
CA GLU A 136 -2.58 10.23 -0.50
C GLU A 136 -1.94 9.03 0.23
N LEU A 137 -2.55 7.85 0.13
CA LEU A 137 -2.00 6.61 0.68
C LEU A 137 -0.65 6.28 0.06
N PHE A 138 -0.56 6.26 -1.27
CA PHE A 138 0.67 5.91 -1.98
C PHE A 138 1.74 6.99 -1.85
N ASP A 139 1.37 8.27 -1.84
CA ASP A 139 2.30 9.37 -1.55
C ASP A 139 2.90 9.24 -0.14
N SER A 140 2.08 8.86 0.85
CA SER A 140 2.58 8.60 2.21
C SER A 140 3.47 7.36 2.26
N GLU A 141 3.13 6.30 1.52
CA GLU A 141 3.95 5.07 1.40
C GLU A 141 5.33 5.41 0.84
N ALA A 142 5.40 6.15 -0.27
CA ALA A 142 6.66 6.59 -0.88
C ALA A 142 7.50 7.45 0.09
N ARG A 143 6.86 8.41 0.78
CA ARG A 143 7.54 9.27 1.75
C ARG A 143 8.13 8.47 2.91
N VAL A 144 7.34 7.59 3.53
CA VAL A 144 7.81 6.75 4.65
C VAL A 144 8.94 5.84 4.20
N THR A 145 8.88 5.30 2.98
CA THR A 145 9.93 4.46 2.41
C THR A 145 11.25 5.22 2.25
N ASP A 146 11.21 6.43 1.72
CA ASP A 146 12.40 7.27 1.55
C ASP A 146 12.98 7.76 2.89
N GLU A 147 12.12 8.12 3.85
CA GLU A 147 12.52 8.48 5.22
C GLU A 147 13.19 7.28 5.91
N TRP A 148 12.54 6.12 5.88
CA TRP A 148 13.05 4.89 6.49
C TRP A 148 14.40 4.48 5.92
N TYR A 149 14.54 4.51 4.58
CA TYR A 149 15.81 4.23 3.92
C TYR A 149 16.90 5.22 4.36
N THR A 150 16.58 6.50 4.50
CA THR A 150 17.54 7.51 4.93
C THR A 150 18.04 7.24 6.35
N GLU A 151 17.15 6.84 7.25
CA GLU A 151 17.47 6.52 8.65
C GLU A 151 18.29 5.23 8.79
N HIS A 152 17.97 4.20 8.00
CA HIS A 152 18.55 2.85 8.12
C HIS A 152 19.65 2.57 7.08
N ARG A 153 20.06 3.57 6.30
CA ARG A 153 21.00 3.42 5.17
C ARG A 153 22.29 2.70 5.54
N SER A 154 22.86 3.00 6.70
CA SER A 154 24.12 2.40 7.16
C SER A 154 23.97 0.92 7.49
N GLU A 155 22.77 0.49 7.89
CA GLU A 155 22.47 -0.90 8.25
C GLU A 155 22.25 -1.75 7.00
N LEU A 156 21.67 -1.15 5.95
CA LEU A 156 21.46 -1.78 4.64
C LEU A 156 22.75 -1.95 3.82
N ALA A 157 23.82 -1.22 4.18
CA ALA A 157 25.09 -1.24 3.47
C ALA A 157 26.07 -2.34 3.93
N GLY A 158 25.74 -3.04 5.02
CA GLY A 158 26.50 -4.19 5.56
C GLY A 158 26.10 -5.51 4.93
#